data_AF-A0A067F8Y6-F1
#
_entry.id   AF-A0A067F8Y6-F1
#
_cell.length_a   1.000
_cell.length_b   1.000
_cell.length_c   1.000
_cell.angle_alpha   90.00
_cell.angle_beta   90.00
_cell.angle_gamma   90.00
#
_symmetry.space_group_name_H-M   'P 1'
#
loop_
_entity.id
_entity.type
_entity.pdbx_description
1 polymer ?
#
loop_
_entity_poly.entity_id
_entity_poly.type
_entity_poly.pdbx_seq_one_letter_code
_entity_poly.pdbx_strand_id
1 'polypeptide(L)'
;MEKRVLVFYLVSTIVLVALPMISANAEVDALYIFKSKLQDPNNSLQSWDNLPGNLCTWFHITCNPEGSVTRVDLGNAALSGELAPELGQLKNLELLRLNNNSLSGLIPTSLTTITSLNILDLSNNRLSGPVPDNGSFSQFTPISFENNLNLCGPNTKKPCSGSPPFSPPPPFGPTSSPGRNKSNAAIPVGVALGAALLFAVPVIGFAYWRRTRPHEFFFDVPAEDDSELQLGQLKRFSLRELQVATDGFSNKNILGRGGFGKVYKGRLADGKLVAVKRLKEERTSGGELQFQTEVKIISMAVHRNLLRLYGFCTTVTEKLLVYPYMTNGSVASRLRERQSSLPPLDWPTRKKIALGSARGLSYLHEHCDPKIIHRDVKAANILLDE
;
A
#
# COMPACT_ATOMS: atom_id res chain seq x y z
N MET A 1 52.00 -60.99 -33.90
CA MET A 1 50.54 -60.82 -33.77
C MET A 1 50.27 -60.02 -32.51
N GLU A 2 49.68 -58.84 -32.69
CA GLU A 2 49.56 -57.77 -31.71
C GLU A 2 49.00 -58.23 -30.36
N LYS A 3 49.75 -58.00 -29.28
CA LYS A 3 49.20 -58.03 -27.92
C LYS A 3 49.27 -56.62 -27.37
N ARG A 4 48.09 -56.00 -27.31
CA ARG A 4 47.85 -54.68 -26.76
C ARG A 4 48.17 -54.69 -25.26
N VAL A 5 49.00 -53.74 -24.84
CA VAL A 5 49.23 -53.38 -23.44
C VAL A 5 47.99 -52.62 -22.96
N LEU A 6 47.23 -53.19 -22.02
CA LEU A 6 46.21 -52.45 -21.27
C LEU A 6 46.87 -51.95 -19.98
N VAL A 7 47.38 -50.71 -20.00
CA VAL A 7 47.70 -49.99 -18.77
C VAL A 7 46.37 -49.50 -18.20
N PHE A 8 45.94 -50.06 -17.07
CA PHE A 8 44.89 -49.47 -16.25
C PHE A 8 45.43 -48.17 -15.64
N TYR A 9 45.28 -47.06 -16.36
CA TYR A 9 45.29 -45.75 -15.74
C TYR A 9 43.99 -45.63 -14.94
N LEU A 10 44.10 -45.80 -13.62
CA LEU A 10 43.22 -45.19 -12.64
C LEU A 10 43.38 -43.66 -12.78
N VAL A 11 42.76 -43.09 -13.82
CA VAL A 11 42.46 -41.66 -13.81
C VAL A 11 41.33 -41.53 -12.82
N SER A 12 41.70 -41.22 -11.58
CA SER A 12 40.80 -40.60 -10.62
C SER A 12 40.23 -39.37 -11.32
N THR A 13 39.04 -39.52 -11.89
CA THR A 13 38.20 -38.40 -12.23
C THR A 13 37.74 -37.84 -10.89
N ILE A 14 38.61 -37.04 -10.27
CA ILE A 14 38.14 -35.92 -9.47
C ILE A 14 37.36 -35.08 -10.46
N VAL A 15 36.07 -35.40 -10.58
CA VAL A 15 35.08 -34.40 -10.93
C VAL A 15 35.28 -33.38 -9.83
N LEU A 16 36.09 -32.35 -10.12
CA LEU A 16 35.99 -31.08 -9.46
C LEU A 16 34.59 -30.62 -9.86
N VAL A 17 33.59 -31.11 -9.12
CA VAL A 17 32.37 -30.37 -8.93
C VAL A 17 32.94 -29.06 -8.43
N ALA A 18 32.94 -28.06 -9.31
CA ALA A 18 32.88 -26.71 -8.83
C ALA A 18 31.68 -26.77 -7.89
N LEU A 19 31.95 -26.92 -6.59
CA LEU A 19 31.05 -26.43 -5.57
C LEU A 19 30.66 -25.09 -6.14
N PRO A 20 29.36 -24.83 -6.39
CA PRO A 20 28.98 -23.53 -6.86
C PRO A 20 29.65 -22.58 -5.88
N MET A 21 30.63 -21.82 -6.37
CA MET A 21 31.20 -20.69 -5.64
C MET A 21 29.96 -20.03 -5.11
N ILE A 22 29.78 -20.04 -3.78
CA ILE A 22 28.58 -19.53 -3.11
C ILE A 22 28.24 -18.27 -3.86
N SER A 23 27.13 -18.29 -4.60
CA SER A 23 26.72 -17.14 -5.38
C SER A 23 26.53 -16.06 -4.33
N ALA A 24 27.52 -15.18 -4.20
CA ALA A 24 27.48 -14.09 -3.25
C ALA A 24 26.24 -13.30 -3.62
N ASN A 25 25.20 -13.42 -2.79
CA ASN A 25 23.97 -12.73 -3.07
C ASN A 25 24.26 -11.26 -2.77
N ALA A 26 24.48 -10.47 -3.81
CA ALA A 26 24.83 -9.05 -3.69
C ALA A 26 23.81 -8.28 -2.82
N GLU A 27 22.54 -8.71 -2.79
CA GLU A 27 21.52 -8.12 -1.91
C GLU A 27 21.77 -8.41 -0.43
N VAL A 28 22.24 -9.61 -0.08
CA VAL A 28 22.65 -9.98 1.29
C VAL A 28 23.84 -9.14 1.72
N ASP A 29 24.87 -9.04 0.87
CA ASP A 29 26.05 -8.23 1.16
C ASP A 29 25.67 -6.76 1.34
N ALA A 30 24.84 -6.22 0.45
CA ALA A 30 24.37 -4.84 0.52
C ALA A 30 23.64 -4.53 1.83
N LEU A 31 22.71 -5.40 2.24
CA LEU A 31 21.92 -5.20 3.45
C LEU A 31 22.74 -5.46 4.72
N TYR A 32 23.70 -6.38 4.68
CA TYR A 32 24.64 -6.60 5.78
C TYR A 32 25.58 -5.40 5.96
N ILE A 33 26.13 -4.86 4.86
CA ILE A 33 26.93 -3.62 4.90
C ILE A 33 26.08 -2.47 5.42
N PHE A 34 24.84 -2.33 4.94
CA PHE A 34 23.93 -1.31 5.46
C PHE A 34 23.71 -1.46 6.97
N LYS A 35 23.40 -2.66 7.47
CA LYS A 35 23.31 -2.94 8.91
C LYS A 35 24.56 -2.51 9.66
N SER A 36 25.76 -2.79 9.12
CA SER A 36 27.02 -2.44 9.77
C SER A 36 27.24 -0.92 9.93
N LYS A 37 26.56 -0.09 9.12
CA LYS A 37 26.57 1.37 9.20
C LYS A 37 25.54 1.93 10.19
N LEU A 38 24.70 1.08 10.76
CA LEU A 38 23.61 1.47 11.65
C LEU A 38 23.92 1.13 13.10
N GLN A 39 23.49 2.00 13.99
CA GLN A 39 23.33 1.69 15.41
C GLN A 39 21.87 1.31 15.65
N ASP A 40 21.66 0.14 16.24
CA ASP A 40 20.35 -0.45 16.46
C ASP A 40 20.13 -0.75 17.95
N PRO A 41 19.73 0.25 18.75
CA PRO A 41 19.60 0.10 20.20
C PRO A 41 18.48 -0.87 20.61
N ASN A 42 17.51 -1.12 19.72
CA ASN A 42 16.34 -1.95 20.01
C ASN A 42 16.44 -3.36 19.40
N ASN A 43 17.58 -3.72 18.80
CA ASN A 43 17.77 -4.98 18.09
C ASN A 43 16.70 -5.25 17.00
N SER A 44 16.23 -4.20 16.32
CA SER A 44 15.27 -4.29 15.22
C SER A 44 15.81 -5.10 14.03
N LEU A 45 17.13 -5.11 13.84
CA LEU A 45 17.85 -5.80 12.78
C LEU A 45 18.43 -7.15 13.25
N GLN A 46 17.93 -7.72 14.34
CA GLN A 46 18.49 -8.94 14.93
C GLN A 46 18.57 -10.10 13.93
N SER A 47 17.56 -10.25 13.07
CA SER A 47 17.51 -11.34 12.09
C SER A 47 18.44 -11.16 10.89
N TRP A 48 19.06 -9.98 10.72
CA TRP A 48 19.91 -9.67 9.57
C TRP A 48 21.31 -10.24 9.81
N ASP A 49 21.50 -11.53 9.56
CA ASP A 49 22.76 -12.25 9.80
C ASP A 49 23.51 -12.55 8.49
N ASN A 50 24.83 -12.67 8.54
CA ASN A 50 25.62 -13.08 7.37
C ASN A 50 25.68 -14.62 7.24
N LEU A 51 24.67 -15.31 7.74
CA LEU A 51 24.59 -16.77 7.68
C LEU A 51 23.92 -17.19 6.36
N PRO A 52 24.16 -18.42 5.87
CA PRO A 52 23.46 -18.96 4.70
C PRO A 52 21.99 -19.21 5.06
N GLY A 53 21.22 -18.13 5.10
CA GLY A 53 19.78 -18.06 5.29
C GLY A 53 19.14 -17.32 4.11
N ASN A 54 17.83 -17.49 3.95
CA ASN A 54 17.08 -16.76 2.93
C ASN A 54 16.83 -15.33 3.42
N LEU A 55 17.37 -14.33 2.72
CA LEU A 55 17.19 -12.89 2.97
C LEU A 55 15.73 -12.49 3.22
N CYS A 56 14.78 -13.19 2.61
CA CYS A 56 13.35 -12.95 2.71
C CYS A 56 12.73 -13.36 4.05
N THR A 57 13.48 -14.04 4.92
CA THR A 57 13.04 -14.34 6.30
C THR A 57 13.46 -13.26 7.29
N TRP A 58 14.30 -12.30 6.87
CA TRP A 58 14.69 -11.19 7.72
C TRP A 58 13.50 -10.29 8.03
N PHE A 59 13.37 -9.89 9.29
CA PHE A 59 12.41 -8.87 9.68
C PHE A 59 12.63 -7.61 8.85
N HIS A 60 11.52 -6.94 8.50
CA HIS A 60 11.53 -5.70 7.74
C HIS A 60 11.96 -5.83 6.26
N ILE A 61 12.23 -7.05 5.77
CA ILE A 61 12.47 -7.35 4.37
C ILE A 61 11.24 -8.04 3.76
N THR A 62 10.93 -7.71 2.52
CA THR A 62 9.98 -8.47 1.68
C THR A 62 10.62 -8.72 0.33
N CYS A 63 10.39 -9.92 -0.20
CA CYS A 63 10.87 -10.32 -1.50
C CYS A 63 9.72 -10.64 -2.45
N ASN A 64 10.01 -10.61 -3.75
CA ASN A 64 9.17 -11.18 -4.79
C ASN A 64 9.22 -12.72 -4.79
N PRO A 65 8.37 -13.41 -5.59
CA PRO A 65 8.40 -14.87 -5.72
C PRO A 65 9.75 -15.44 -6.17
N GLU A 66 10.57 -14.67 -6.89
CA GLU A 66 11.92 -15.03 -7.33
C GLU A 66 12.97 -14.93 -6.21
N GLY A 67 12.61 -14.42 -5.03
CA GLY A 67 13.48 -14.30 -3.86
C GLY A 67 14.39 -13.08 -3.84
N SER A 68 14.09 -12.05 -4.65
CA SER A 68 14.81 -10.76 -4.67
C SER A 68 14.09 -9.70 -3.85
N VAL A 69 14.83 -8.78 -3.23
CA VAL A 69 14.27 -7.79 -2.30
C VAL A 69 13.46 -6.74 -3.05
N THR A 70 12.18 -6.64 -2.69
CA THR A 70 11.28 -5.60 -3.20
C THR A 70 10.97 -4.54 -2.16
N ARG A 71 11.07 -4.84 -0.85
CA ARG A 71 10.73 -3.87 0.20
C ARG A 71 11.67 -3.95 1.40
N VAL A 72 12.12 -2.79 1.86
CA VAL A 72 12.84 -2.58 3.12
C VAL A 72 12.09 -1.53 3.94
N ASP A 73 11.54 -1.92 5.09
CA ASP A 73 10.74 -1.03 5.96
C ASP A 73 11.25 -1.01 7.41
N LEU A 74 12.11 -0.03 7.69
CA LEU A 74 12.71 0.21 9.00
C LEU A 74 12.20 1.53 9.63
N GLY A 75 10.98 1.95 9.29
CA GLY A 75 10.40 3.15 9.88
C GLY A 75 10.21 3.02 11.40
N ASN A 76 10.53 4.08 12.15
CA ASN A 76 10.35 4.14 13.61
C ASN A 76 11.15 3.09 14.42
N ALA A 77 12.28 2.62 13.88
CA ALA A 77 13.12 1.61 14.52
C ALA A 77 14.15 2.19 15.51
N ALA A 78 14.13 3.52 15.72
CA ALA A 78 15.11 4.26 16.53
C ALA A 78 16.56 4.06 16.08
N LEU A 79 16.75 3.79 14.78
CA LEU A 79 18.06 3.59 14.18
C LEU A 79 18.82 4.91 14.09
N SER A 80 20.13 4.88 14.24
CA SER A 80 21.03 5.99 13.90
C SER A 80 22.19 5.48 13.04
N GLY A 81 23.01 6.37 12.49
CA GLY A 81 24.07 6.01 11.54
C GLY A 81 23.82 6.60 10.16
N GLU A 82 24.34 5.95 9.11
CA GLU A 82 24.35 6.50 7.75
C GLU A 82 23.74 5.54 6.72
N LEU A 83 23.20 6.11 5.64
CA LEU A 83 22.73 5.34 4.48
C LEU A 83 23.92 4.79 3.70
N ALA A 84 23.91 3.49 3.44
CA ALA A 84 24.98 2.82 2.70
C ALA A 84 24.73 2.92 1.18
N PRO A 85 25.73 3.33 0.36
CA PRO A 85 25.60 3.34 -1.09
C PRO A 85 25.27 1.98 -1.70
N GLU A 86 25.64 0.89 -1.03
CA GLU A 86 25.38 -0.49 -1.43
C GLU A 86 23.89 -0.82 -1.51
N LEU A 87 23.01 -0.04 -0.85
CA LEU A 87 21.55 -0.14 -1.06
C LEU A 87 21.15 0.01 -2.53
N GLY A 88 21.95 0.70 -3.35
CA GLY A 88 21.78 0.78 -4.80
C GLY A 88 21.91 -0.56 -5.55
N GLN A 89 22.37 -1.62 -4.89
CA GLN A 89 22.46 -2.97 -5.45
C GLN A 89 21.13 -3.74 -5.42
N LEU A 90 20.13 -3.27 -4.64
CA LEU A 90 18.79 -3.85 -4.59
C LEU A 90 17.98 -3.45 -5.83
N LYS A 91 18.26 -4.10 -6.96
CA LYS A 91 17.77 -3.65 -8.29
C LYS A 91 16.27 -3.78 -8.49
N ASN A 92 15.61 -4.64 -7.71
CA ASN A 92 14.16 -4.83 -7.72
C ASN A 92 13.45 -4.12 -6.56
N LEU A 93 14.16 -3.26 -5.81
CA LEU A 93 13.57 -2.57 -4.66
C LEU A 93 12.50 -1.59 -5.13
N GLU A 94 11.29 -1.75 -4.61
CA GLU A 94 10.10 -0.93 -4.89
C GLU A 94 9.81 0.03 -3.74
N LEU A 95 10.07 -0.39 -2.51
CA LEU A 95 9.82 0.39 -1.30
C LEU A 95 11.04 0.46 -0.40
N LEU A 96 11.49 1.68 -0.10
CA LEU A 96 12.47 1.98 0.94
C LEU A 96 11.88 2.97 1.95
N ARG A 97 11.54 2.48 3.16
CA ARG A 97 11.01 3.30 4.25
C ARG A 97 11.96 3.31 5.43
N LEU A 98 12.50 4.48 5.75
CA LEU A 98 13.46 4.71 6.84
C LEU A 98 13.05 5.90 7.73
N ASN A 99 11.79 6.31 7.67
CA ASN A 99 11.29 7.50 8.35
C ASN A 99 11.28 7.39 9.88
N ASN A 100 11.27 8.53 10.57
CA ASN A 100 11.24 8.61 12.04
C ASN A 100 12.40 7.84 12.69
N ASN A 101 13.61 8.04 12.17
CA ASN A 101 14.84 7.53 12.76
C ASN A 101 15.79 8.71 13.07
N SER A 102 17.01 8.41 13.52
CA SER A 102 18.08 9.39 13.72
C SER A 102 19.20 9.17 12.70
N LEU A 103 18.87 8.79 11.47
CA LEU A 103 19.84 8.61 10.38
C LEU A 103 20.42 9.97 9.96
N SER A 104 21.72 10.00 9.71
CA SER A 104 22.49 11.19 9.34
C SER A 104 23.31 10.96 8.07
N GLY A 105 24.05 11.98 7.64
CA GLY A 105 24.87 11.91 6.43
C GLY A 105 24.11 12.32 5.17
N LEU A 106 24.66 11.94 4.02
CA LEU A 106 24.11 12.26 2.70
C LEU A 106 23.15 11.17 2.23
N ILE A 107 22.24 11.52 1.32
CA ILE A 107 21.46 10.52 0.57
C ILE A 107 22.36 9.97 -0.57
N PRO A 108 22.67 8.66 -0.60
CA PRO A 108 23.53 8.09 -1.63
C PRO A 108 22.90 8.22 -3.02
N THR A 109 23.66 8.77 -3.97
CA THR A 109 23.21 8.89 -5.37
C THR A 109 23.00 7.54 -6.05
N SER A 110 23.59 6.46 -5.53
CA SER A 110 23.37 5.09 -6.01
C SER A 110 21.90 4.65 -5.94
N LEU A 111 21.11 5.20 -5.00
CA LEU A 111 19.67 4.92 -4.89
C LEU A 111 18.89 5.40 -6.13
N THR A 112 19.40 6.41 -6.84
CA THR A 112 18.79 6.93 -8.08
C THR A 112 18.82 5.90 -9.22
N THR A 113 19.70 4.90 -9.13
CA THR A 113 19.86 3.85 -10.14
C THR A 113 18.81 2.74 -10.02
N ILE A 114 18.05 2.71 -8.93
CA ILE A 114 16.99 1.73 -8.70
C ILE A 114 15.72 2.24 -9.40
N THR A 115 15.53 1.83 -10.65
CA THR A 115 14.40 2.31 -11.47
C THR A 115 13.05 1.75 -11.04
N SER A 116 13.02 0.66 -10.28
CA SER A 116 11.80 0.07 -9.69
C SER A 116 11.32 0.79 -8.43
N LEU A 117 12.10 1.72 -7.87
CA LEU A 117 11.79 2.34 -6.59
C LEU A 117 10.62 3.33 -6.76
N ASN A 118 9.46 2.95 -6.26
CA ASN A 118 8.22 3.72 -6.38
C ASN A 118 7.86 4.43 -5.06
N ILE A 119 8.30 3.89 -3.93
CA ILE A 119 8.01 4.44 -2.60
C ILE A 119 9.33 4.67 -1.86
N LEU A 120 9.64 5.95 -1.63
CA LEU A 120 10.74 6.37 -0.77
C LEU A 120 10.20 7.24 0.36
N ASP A 121 10.56 6.91 1.60
CA ASP A 121 10.28 7.76 2.76
C ASP A 121 11.48 7.81 3.70
N LEU A 122 12.19 8.95 3.64
CA LEU A 122 13.34 9.30 4.47
C LEU A 122 12.99 10.42 5.47
N SER A 123 11.70 10.75 5.63
CA SER A 123 11.25 11.87 6.44
C SER A 123 11.60 11.69 7.92
N ASN A 124 11.69 12.80 8.67
CA ASN A 124 11.95 12.80 10.10
C ASN A 124 13.26 12.08 10.46
N ASN A 125 14.34 12.49 9.82
CA ASN A 125 15.71 12.04 10.10
C ASN A 125 16.63 13.27 10.27
N ARG A 126 17.94 13.02 10.34
CA ARG A 126 18.99 14.04 10.43
C ARG A 126 19.85 14.07 9.15
N LEU A 127 19.28 13.71 8.01
CA LEU A 127 19.97 13.70 6.72
C LEU A 127 20.32 15.14 6.29
N SER A 128 21.36 15.25 5.48
CA SER A 128 21.97 16.52 5.10
C SER A 128 22.43 16.52 3.65
N GLY A 129 22.67 17.71 3.10
CA GLY A 129 23.19 17.89 1.74
C GLY A 129 22.10 17.89 0.66
N PRO A 130 22.51 17.84 -0.62
CA PRO A 130 21.59 17.91 -1.74
C PRO A 130 20.76 16.63 -1.87
N VAL A 131 19.45 16.77 -2.07
CA VAL A 131 18.58 15.67 -2.49
C VAL A 131 18.79 15.43 -3.99
N PRO A 132 19.12 14.20 -4.42
CA PRO A 132 19.21 13.88 -5.84
C PRO A 132 17.89 14.17 -6.56
N ASP A 133 17.96 14.63 -7.80
CA ASP A 133 16.81 15.02 -8.63
C ASP A 133 16.72 14.24 -9.95
N ASN A 134 17.55 13.20 -10.11
CA ASN A 134 17.64 12.35 -11.30
C ASN A 134 17.17 10.91 -11.02
N GLY A 135 17.01 10.10 -12.07
CA GLY A 135 16.61 8.70 -11.95
C GLY A 135 15.24 8.55 -11.27
N SER A 136 15.11 7.55 -10.38
CA SER A 136 13.90 7.34 -9.58
C SER A 136 13.55 8.52 -8.67
N PHE A 137 14.55 9.30 -8.25
CA PHE A 137 14.34 10.45 -7.35
C PHE A 137 13.60 11.63 -7.99
N SER A 138 13.51 11.65 -9.33
CA SER A 138 12.69 12.64 -10.04
C SER A 138 11.18 12.47 -9.77
N GLN A 139 10.75 11.32 -9.25
CA GLN A 139 9.34 10.99 -9.02
C GLN A 139 8.88 11.28 -7.58
N PHE A 140 9.82 11.42 -6.64
CA PHE A 140 9.47 11.60 -5.23
C PHE A 140 9.15 13.06 -4.90
N THR A 141 8.17 13.25 -4.03
CA THR A 141 7.73 14.59 -3.61
C THR A 141 8.45 15.02 -2.34
N PRO A 142 8.43 16.32 -1.98
CA PRO A 142 9.07 16.80 -0.75
C PRO A 142 8.63 16.12 0.55
N ILE A 143 7.48 15.42 0.55
CA ILE A 143 7.01 14.67 1.72
C ILE A 143 7.97 13.55 2.10
N SER A 144 8.63 12.92 1.12
CA SER A 144 9.60 11.84 1.31
C SER A 144 10.86 12.30 2.05
N PHE A 145 11.10 13.60 2.14
CA PHE A 145 12.30 14.19 2.71
C PHE A 145 11.98 15.15 3.87
N GLU A 146 10.71 15.25 4.27
CA GLU A 146 10.25 16.21 5.26
C GLU A 146 10.98 16.06 6.61
N ASN A 147 11.12 17.14 7.37
CA ASN A 147 11.75 17.15 8.69
C ASN A 147 13.20 16.66 8.74
N ASN A 148 13.95 16.78 7.63
CA ASN A 148 15.41 16.73 7.62
C ASN A 148 15.97 18.15 7.45
N LEU A 149 16.33 18.80 8.55
CA LEU A 149 16.59 20.25 8.58
C LEU A 149 17.71 20.73 7.65
N ASN A 150 18.66 19.86 7.34
CA ASN A 150 19.87 20.17 6.57
C ASN A 150 19.85 19.66 5.12
N LEU A 151 18.70 19.14 4.65
CA LEU A 151 18.53 18.83 3.23
C LEU A 151 18.22 20.09 2.42
N CYS A 152 18.69 20.10 1.18
CA CYS A 152 18.44 21.16 0.21
C CYS A 152 18.25 20.60 -1.20
N GLY A 153 17.70 21.40 -2.12
CA GLY A 153 17.48 21.03 -3.53
C GLY A 153 16.02 21.12 -3.98
N PRO A 154 15.71 20.80 -5.24
CA PRO A 154 14.38 20.98 -5.86
C PRO A 154 13.27 20.23 -5.12
N ASN A 155 13.60 19.05 -4.59
CA ASN A 155 12.70 18.19 -3.83
C ASN A 155 12.59 18.60 -2.34
N THR A 156 13.05 19.81 -1.98
CA THR A 156 12.98 20.36 -0.62
C THR A 156 12.45 21.79 -0.63
N LYS A 157 12.06 22.29 0.55
CA LYS A 157 11.65 23.70 0.73
C LYS A 157 12.85 24.68 0.75
N LYS A 158 14.09 24.20 0.60
CA LYS A 158 15.33 25.00 0.77
C LYS A 158 16.28 24.86 -0.43
N PRO A 159 16.67 25.96 -1.09
CA PRO A 159 17.73 25.91 -2.10
C PRO A 159 19.09 25.63 -1.45
N CYS A 160 19.99 24.92 -2.15
CA CYS A 160 21.33 24.63 -1.66
C CYS A 160 22.24 25.87 -1.73
N SER A 161 23.04 26.09 -0.69
CA SER A 161 24.01 27.20 -0.64
C SER A 161 25.00 27.09 -1.81
N GLY A 162 25.04 28.10 -2.68
CA GLY A 162 25.89 28.14 -3.88
C GLY A 162 25.13 27.93 -5.21
N SER A 163 23.83 27.63 -5.17
CA SER A 163 22.99 27.68 -6.37
C SER A 163 22.63 29.13 -6.74
N PRO A 164 22.70 29.54 -8.03
CA PRO A 164 22.18 30.84 -8.43
C PRO A 164 20.69 30.93 -8.04
N PRO A 165 20.20 32.10 -7.57
CA PRO A 165 18.80 32.26 -7.22
C PRO A 165 17.93 31.85 -8.41
N PHE A 166 16.91 31.02 -8.16
CA PHE A 166 15.94 30.64 -9.18
C PHE A 166 15.40 31.91 -9.84
N SER A 167 15.65 32.06 -11.14
CA SER A 167 15.19 33.21 -11.90
C SER A 167 13.66 33.28 -11.81
N PRO A 168 13.07 34.45 -11.49
CA PRO A 168 11.62 34.59 -11.52
C PRO A 168 11.10 34.27 -12.94
N PRO A 169 9.90 33.68 -13.07
CA PRO A 169 9.32 33.42 -14.38
C PRO A 169 9.17 34.75 -15.13
N PRO A 170 9.54 34.81 -16.42
CA PRO A 170 9.45 36.04 -17.18
C PRO A 170 7.98 36.49 -17.31
N PRO A 171 7.71 37.80 -17.37
CA PRO A 171 6.36 38.30 -17.57
C PRO A 171 5.83 37.84 -18.92
N PHE A 172 4.59 37.34 -18.92
CA PHE A 172 3.85 36.98 -20.12
C PHE A 172 3.75 38.17 -21.08
N GLY A 173 4.59 38.16 -22.12
CA GLY A 173 4.40 38.97 -23.33
C GLY A 173 3.70 38.14 -24.41
N PRO A 174 2.87 38.75 -25.27
CA PRO A 174 2.16 38.03 -26.31
C PRO A 174 3.11 37.63 -27.46
N THR A 175 3.00 36.35 -27.84
CA THR A 175 3.13 35.77 -29.19
C THR A 175 4.17 36.36 -30.18
N SER A 176 5.09 35.50 -30.63
CA SER A 176 5.47 35.44 -32.05
C SER A 176 5.83 34.02 -32.47
N SER A 177 5.13 33.53 -33.49
CA SER A 177 5.41 32.28 -34.19
C SER A 177 6.55 32.49 -35.19
N PRO A 178 7.33 31.45 -35.56
CA PRO A 178 8.42 31.60 -36.52
C PRO A 178 7.87 31.85 -37.94
N GLY A 179 8.53 32.77 -38.64
CA GLY A 179 8.23 33.11 -40.03
C GLY A 179 8.27 31.89 -40.95
N ARG A 180 7.20 31.73 -41.74
CA ARG A 180 7.13 30.78 -42.85
C ARG A 180 7.13 31.58 -44.16
N ASN A 181 8.15 31.34 -44.97
CA ASN A 181 8.34 31.98 -46.27
C ASN A 181 7.14 31.77 -47.20
N LYS A 182 6.78 32.82 -47.94
CA LYS A 182 5.74 32.85 -48.97
C LYS A 182 6.12 32.00 -50.19
N SER A 183 5.17 31.22 -50.68
CA SER A 183 4.98 30.99 -52.12
C SER A 183 3.49 30.96 -52.45
N ASN A 184 3.14 31.58 -53.57
CA ASN A 184 1.79 31.86 -54.03
C ASN A 184 1.14 30.61 -54.65
N ALA A 185 -0.14 30.38 -54.35
CA ALA A 185 -1.09 29.75 -55.28
C ALA A 185 -2.53 30.04 -54.82
N ALA A 186 -3.37 30.44 -55.77
CA ALA A 186 -4.79 30.76 -55.58
C ALA A 186 -5.69 29.49 -55.59
N ILE A 187 -7.01 29.71 -55.46
CA ILE A 187 -8.18 28.82 -55.76
C ILE A 187 -8.85 28.19 -54.50
N PRO A 188 -10.19 28.02 -54.43
CA PRO A 188 -11.29 29.00 -54.40
C PRO A 188 -12.18 28.85 -53.11
N VAL A 189 -13.00 29.88 -52.84
CA VAL A 189 -13.98 29.92 -51.74
C VAL A 189 -15.11 28.89 -51.98
N GLY A 190 -15.41 28.01 -51.02
CA GLY A 190 -16.59 27.15 -51.13
C GLY A 190 -16.88 26.10 -50.04
N VAL A 191 -15.93 25.75 -49.16
CA VAL A 191 -16.15 24.65 -48.17
C VAL A 191 -15.99 25.10 -46.71
N ALA A 192 -15.46 26.30 -46.46
CA ALA A 192 -15.07 26.74 -45.12
C ALA A 192 -16.24 27.02 -44.16
N LEU A 193 -17.42 27.43 -44.66
CA LEU A 193 -18.56 27.76 -43.80
C LEU A 193 -19.28 26.52 -43.25
N GLY A 194 -19.30 25.42 -44.00
CA GLY A 194 -19.87 24.15 -43.53
C GLY A 194 -19.00 23.45 -42.48
N ALA A 195 -17.68 23.50 -42.65
CA ALA A 195 -16.73 22.92 -41.70
C ALA A 195 -16.69 23.69 -40.37
N ALA A 196 -16.80 25.02 -40.38
CA ALA A 196 -16.81 25.83 -39.16
C ALA A 196 -18.01 25.51 -38.25
N LEU A 197 -19.18 25.25 -38.83
CA LEU A 197 -20.38 24.87 -38.08
C LEU A 197 -20.32 23.43 -37.53
N LEU A 198 -19.69 22.51 -38.26
CA LEU A 198 -19.49 21.12 -37.81
C LEU A 198 -18.59 21.00 -36.58
N PHE A 199 -17.67 21.95 -36.34
CA PHE A 199 -16.81 21.97 -35.15
C PHE A 199 -17.32 22.90 -34.04
N ALA A 200 -18.05 23.98 -34.38
CA ALA A 200 -18.55 24.90 -33.38
C ALA A 200 -19.64 24.28 -32.49
N VAL A 201 -20.57 23.50 -33.06
CA VAL A 201 -21.68 22.91 -32.30
C VAL A 201 -21.20 21.87 -31.27
N PRO A 202 -20.28 20.94 -31.59
CA PRO A 202 -19.70 20.03 -30.60
C PRO A 202 -18.86 20.75 -29.54
N VAL A 203 -18.14 21.83 -29.90
CA VAL A 203 -17.33 22.59 -28.94
C VAL A 203 -18.21 23.37 -27.97
N ILE A 204 -19.30 23.96 -28.44
CA ILE A 204 -20.29 24.65 -27.60
C ILE A 204 -21.05 23.64 -26.75
N GLY A 205 -21.43 22.49 -27.31
CA GLY A 205 -22.02 21.37 -26.58
C GLY A 205 -21.09 20.81 -25.50
N PHE A 206 -19.80 20.65 -25.81
CA PHE A 206 -18.77 20.23 -24.86
C PHE A 206 -18.53 21.29 -23.79
N ALA A 207 -18.51 22.58 -24.14
CA ALA A 207 -18.36 23.67 -23.18
C ALA A 207 -19.58 23.80 -22.25
N TYR A 208 -20.79 23.62 -22.78
CA TYR A 208 -22.01 23.58 -21.98
C TYR A 208 -22.02 22.34 -21.09
N TRP A 209 -21.67 21.16 -21.61
CA TRP A 209 -21.52 19.92 -20.86
C TRP A 209 -20.45 20.03 -19.76
N ARG A 210 -19.31 20.68 -20.03
CA ARG A 210 -18.26 20.97 -19.05
C ARG A 210 -18.73 21.94 -17.96
N ARG A 211 -19.60 22.88 -18.29
CA ARG A 211 -20.18 23.84 -17.33
C ARG A 211 -21.30 23.23 -16.49
N THR A 212 -22.04 22.26 -17.02
CA THR A 212 -23.13 21.57 -16.31
C THR A 212 -22.68 20.31 -15.57
N ARG A 213 -21.46 19.82 -15.80
CA ARG A 213 -20.81 18.80 -14.97
C ARG A 213 -20.20 19.49 -13.74
N PRO A 214 -20.60 19.15 -12.51
CA PRO A 214 -19.88 19.62 -11.33
C PRO A 214 -18.45 19.08 -11.40
N HIS A 215 -17.49 19.99 -11.42
CA HIS A 215 -16.07 19.71 -11.48
C HIS A 215 -15.61 19.28 -10.08
N GLU A 216 -15.90 18.04 -9.69
CA GLU A 216 -15.08 17.36 -8.69
C GLU A 216 -13.67 17.27 -9.30
N PHE A 217 -12.75 18.03 -8.73
CA PHE A 217 -11.34 18.04 -9.10
C PHE A 217 -10.73 16.70 -8.68
N PHE A 218 -10.97 15.65 -9.47
CA PHE A 218 -10.32 14.35 -9.35
C PHE A 218 -8.88 14.49 -9.83
N PHE A 219 -7.96 14.51 -8.88
CA PHE A 219 -6.57 14.20 -9.17
C PHE A 219 -6.49 12.68 -9.30
N ASP A 220 -6.56 12.17 -10.53
CA ASP A 220 -6.29 10.76 -10.82
C ASP A 220 -4.81 10.50 -10.52
N VAL A 221 -4.54 10.02 -9.32
CA VAL A 221 -3.35 9.18 -9.10
C VAL A 221 -3.68 7.87 -9.81
N PRO A 222 -2.91 7.45 -10.83
CA PRO A 222 -3.08 6.11 -11.39
C PRO A 222 -3.03 5.13 -10.22
N ALA A 223 -4.07 4.32 -10.06
CA ALA A 223 -4.00 3.19 -9.17
C ALA A 223 -2.80 2.36 -9.63
N GLU A 224 -1.73 2.34 -8.84
CA GLU A 224 -0.71 1.31 -8.98
C GLU A 224 -1.45 -0.03 -8.87
N ASP A 225 -1.42 -0.74 -9.98
CA ASP A 225 -1.96 -2.07 -10.15
C ASP A 225 -1.08 -3.03 -9.33
N ASP A 226 -1.29 -3.04 -8.01
CA ASP A 226 -0.72 -4.03 -7.08
C ASP A 226 -1.33 -5.40 -7.44
N SER A 227 -0.72 -6.07 -8.41
CA SER A 227 -0.99 -7.46 -8.75
C SER A 227 -0.36 -8.39 -7.72
N GLU A 228 -0.88 -8.45 -6.48
CA GLU A 228 -0.75 -9.67 -5.64
C GLU A 228 -1.59 -9.63 -4.35
N LEU A 229 -2.80 -10.20 -4.43
CA LEU A 229 -3.48 -10.97 -3.38
C LEU A 229 -4.81 -11.42 -3.99
N GLN A 230 -4.87 -12.63 -4.57
CA GLN A 230 -6.13 -13.27 -4.93
C GLN A 230 -6.89 -13.67 -3.66
N LEU A 231 -7.38 -12.67 -2.93
CA LEU A 231 -8.14 -12.79 -1.69
C LEU A 231 -9.65 -12.57 -1.99
N GLY A 232 -10.13 -13.20 -3.06
CA GLY A 232 -11.47 -12.92 -3.61
C GLY A 232 -11.71 -11.45 -3.97
N GLN A 233 -12.95 -11.10 -4.34
CA GLN A 233 -13.39 -9.73 -4.70
C GLN A 233 -13.44 -8.76 -3.50
N LEU A 234 -12.43 -8.72 -2.63
CA LEU A 234 -12.36 -7.75 -1.54
C LEU A 234 -11.96 -6.38 -2.08
N LYS A 235 -12.78 -5.36 -1.80
CA LYS A 235 -12.47 -3.98 -2.24
C LYS A 235 -11.44 -3.34 -1.30
N ARG A 236 -10.33 -2.84 -1.85
CA ARG A 236 -9.40 -1.97 -1.11
C ARG A 236 -9.95 -0.54 -1.11
N PHE A 237 -10.14 0.02 0.07
CA PHE A 237 -10.65 1.38 0.27
C PHE A 237 -9.51 2.33 0.64
N SER A 238 -9.57 3.55 0.13
CA SER A 238 -8.70 4.61 0.63
C SER A 238 -9.19 5.10 2.00
N LEU A 239 -8.27 5.58 2.85
CA LEU A 239 -8.65 6.14 4.15
C LEU A 239 -9.62 7.32 3.98
N ARG A 240 -9.40 8.14 2.94
CA ARG A 240 -10.25 9.29 2.63
C ARG A 240 -11.67 8.89 2.24
N GLU A 241 -11.83 7.84 1.43
CA GLU A 241 -13.16 7.31 1.08
C GLU A 241 -13.94 6.90 2.33
N LEU A 242 -13.29 6.22 3.28
CA LEU A 242 -13.94 5.81 4.52
C LEU A 242 -14.14 6.97 5.50
N GLN A 243 -13.26 7.97 5.50
CA GLN A 243 -13.47 9.21 6.25
C GLN A 243 -14.72 9.94 5.75
N VAL A 244 -14.87 10.14 4.44
CA VAL A 244 -16.07 10.77 3.87
C VAL A 244 -17.30 9.93 4.18
N ALA A 245 -17.24 8.61 3.96
CA ALA A 245 -18.37 7.73 4.19
C ALA A 245 -18.87 7.72 5.64
N THR A 246 -18.00 8.03 6.61
CA THR A 246 -18.32 8.00 8.06
C THR A 246 -18.43 9.40 8.68
N ASP A 247 -18.48 10.46 7.87
CA ASP A 247 -18.43 11.86 8.32
C ASP A 247 -17.22 12.17 9.22
N GLY A 248 -16.02 11.80 8.77
CA GLY A 248 -14.77 11.99 9.51
C GLY A 248 -14.66 11.12 10.76
N PHE A 249 -15.24 9.91 10.75
CA PHE A 249 -15.36 9.05 11.93
C PHE A 249 -16.10 9.73 13.10
N SER A 250 -17.19 10.44 12.79
CA SER A 250 -17.97 11.18 13.79
C SER A 250 -18.55 10.28 14.88
N ASN A 251 -18.58 10.77 16.12
CA ASN A 251 -19.16 10.07 17.25
C ASN A 251 -20.65 9.74 17.06
N LYS A 252 -21.39 10.52 16.25
CA LYS A 252 -22.80 10.28 15.92
C LYS A 252 -23.03 8.99 15.12
N ASN A 253 -22.00 8.52 14.42
CA ASN A 253 -22.04 7.36 13.56
C ASN A 253 -21.55 6.09 14.29
N ILE A 254 -21.22 6.14 15.58
CA ILE A 254 -20.70 4.97 16.30
C ILE A 254 -21.82 3.96 16.54
N LEU A 255 -21.62 2.74 16.04
CA LEU A 255 -22.49 1.58 16.26
C LEU A 255 -22.07 0.76 17.49
N GLY A 256 -20.79 0.79 17.83
CA GLY A 256 -20.26 0.04 18.97
C GLY A 256 -18.84 0.45 19.33
N ARG A 257 -18.50 0.26 20.62
CA ARG A 257 -17.16 0.47 21.18
C ARG A 257 -16.72 -0.83 21.86
N GLY A 258 -15.49 -1.27 21.63
CA GLY A 258 -14.95 -2.48 22.24
C GLY A 258 -13.44 -2.45 22.42
N GLY A 259 -12.89 -3.51 23.01
CA GLY A 259 -11.44 -3.66 23.20
C GLY A 259 -10.64 -3.57 21.90
N PHE A 260 -11.27 -3.96 20.78
CA PHE A 260 -10.65 -4.00 19.45
C PHE A 260 -10.84 -2.72 18.63
N GLY A 261 -11.48 -1.68 19.17
CA GLY A 261 -11.69 -0.41 18.47
C GLY A 261 -13.13 0.07 18.42
N LYS A 262 -13.44 0.89 17.42
CA LYS A 262 -14.74 1.52 17.23
C LYS A 262 -15.32 1.11 15.89
N VAL A 263 -16.63 0.82 15.89
CA VAL A 263 -17.38 0.52 14.67
C VAL A 263 -18.26 1.71 14.33
N TYR A 264 -18.14 2.21 13.10
CA TYR A 264 -18.87 3.35 12.58
C TYR A 264 -19.84 2.90 11.49
N LYS A 265 -21.04 3.47 11.47
CA LYS A 265 -21.93 3.45 10.32
C LYS A 265 -21.35 4.36 9.26
N GLY A 266 -21.32 3.88 8.02
CA GLY A 266 -20.94 4.70 6.87
C GLY A 266 -21.88 4.51 5.69
N ARG A 267 -21.84 5.47 4.77
CA ARG A 267 -22.49 5.41 3.47
C ARG A 267 -21.45 5.66 2.39
N LEU A 268 -21.23 4.66 1.54
CA LEU A 268 -20.31 4.77 0.41
C LEU A 268 -20.88 5.67 -0.69
N ALA A 269 -20.04 6.06 -1.66
CA ALA A 269 -20.43 6.95 -2.76
C ALA A 269 -21.56 6.39 -3.64
N ASP A 270 -21.68 5.06 -3.73
CA ASP A 270 -22.76 4.35 -4.41
C ASP A 270 -24.08 4.29 -3.60
N GLY A 271 -24.10 4.92 -2.42
CA GLY A 271 -25.25 4.94 -1.50
C GLY A 271 -25.32 3.73 -0.58
N LYS A 272 -24.45 2.73 -0.72
CA LYS A 272 -24.45 1.50 0.07
C LYS A 272 -24.10 1.77 1.54
N LEU A 273 -24.89 1.21 2.45
CA LEU A 273 -24.62 1.28 3.88
C LEU A 273 -23.58 0.23 4.30
N VAL A 274 -22.59 0.67 5.06
CA VAL A 274 -21.50 -0.18 5.56
C VAL A 274 -21.25 0.04 7.05
N ALA A 275 -20.68 -0.97 7.69
CA ALA A 275 -20.09 -0.86 9.02
C ALA A 275 -18.56 -0.85 8.87
N VAL A 276 -17.92 0.24 9.30
CA VAL A 276 -16.48 0.45 9.24
C VAL A 276 -15.90 0.24 10.64
N LYS A 277 -15.19 -0.87 10.84
CA LYS A 277 -14.49 -1.19 12.08
C LYS A 277 -13.08 -0.62 12.01
N ARG A 278 -12.81 0.44 12.77
CA ARG A 278 -11.49 1.05 12.94
C ARG A 278 -10.82 0.40 14.13
N LEU A 279 -9.74 -0.36 13.88
CA LEU A 279 -9.00 -1.04 14.93
C LEU A 279 -8.22 -0.03 15.77
N LYS A 280 -8.03 -0.31 17.07
CA LYS A 280 -7.23 0.58 17.93
C LYS A 280 -5.77 0.62 17.48
N GLU A 281 -5.17 1.80 17.66
CA GLU A 281 -3.75 2.12 17.42
C GLU A 281 -2.80 1.47 18.45
N GLU A 282 -3.33 0.80 19.48
CA GLU A 282 -2.53 0.14 20.51
C GLU A 282 -1.77 -1.04 19.89
N ARG A 283 -0.42 -0.94 19.93
CA ARG A 283 0.60 -1.97 19.67
C ARG A 283 0.49 -3.19 20.58
N THR A 284 -0.73 -3.65 20.86
CA THR A 284 -1.00 -4.93 21.50
C THR A 284 -1.04 -5.98 20.40
N SER A 285 -0.30 -7.07 20.59
CA SER A 285 -0.17 -8.17 19.62
C SER A 285 -1.52 -8.74 19.14
N GLY A 286 -2.60 -8.49 19.88
CA GLY A 286 -3.96 -8.93 19.53
C GLY A 286 -4.63 -8.15 18.38
N GLY A 287 -4.38 -6.84 18.23
CA GLY A 287 -5.01 -6.03 17.18
C GLY A 287 -4.49 -6.33 15.78
N GLU A 288 -3.16 -6.50 15.66
CA GLU A 288 -2.51 -6.89 14.41
C GLU A 288 -2.89 -8.33 14.02
N LEU A 289 -2.84 -9.25 14.97
CA LEU A 289 -3.24 -10.64 14.75
C LEU A 289 -4.71 -10.74 14.32
N GLN A 290 -5.58 -9.91 14.88
CA GLN A 290 -6.98 -9.86 14.47
C GLN A 290 -7.15 -9.30 13.06
N PHE A 291 -6.42 -8.24 12.69
CA PHE A 291 -6.45 -7.71 11.33
C PHE A 291 -6.00 -8.78 10.32
N GLN A 292 -4.85 -9.42 10.57
CA GLN A 292 -4.32 -10.47 9.71
C GLN A 292 -5.25 -11.70 9.67
N THR A 293 -5.89 -12.07 10.78
CA THR A 293 -6.87 -13.17 10.81
C THR A 293 -8.14 -12.82 10.02
N GLU A 294 -8.70 -11.62 10.21
CA GLU A 294 -9.93 -11.19 9.53
C GLU A 294 -9.69 -11.00 8.01
N VAL A 295 -8.52 -10.50 7.62
CA VAL A 295 -8.15 -10.34 6.21
C VAL A 295 -7.70 -11.64 5.57
N LYS A 296 -6.90 -12.50 6.22
CA LYS A 296 -6.31 -13.69 5.59
C LYS A 296 -7.16 -14.96 5.76
N ILE A 297 -7.88 -15.10 6.88
CA ILE A 297 -8.58 -16.34 7.25
C ILE A 297 -10.09 -16.18 7.07
N ILE A 298 -10.68 -15.05 7.48
CA ILE A 298 -12.14 -14.84 7.36
C ILE A 298 -12.54 -14.45 5.94
N SER A 299 -11.66 -13.80 5.16
CA SER A 299 -11.90 -13.52 3.73
C SER A 299 -12.12 -14.79 2.89
N MET A 300 -11.47 -15.88 3.28
CA MET A 300 -11.55 -17.17 2.58
C MET A 300 -12.81 -17.97 2.96
N ALA A 301 -13.41 -17.66 4.11
CA ALA A 301 -14.62 -18.33 4.60
C ALA A 301 -15.88 -17.66 4.02
N VAL A 302 -16.56 -18.34 3.10
CA VAL A 302 -17.79 -17.82 2.46
C VAL A 302 -18.98 -18.68 2.85
N HIS A 303 -19.87 -18.14 3.67
CA HIS A 303 -21.09 -18.83 4.08
C HIS A 303 -22.22 -17.83 4.37
N ARG A 304 -23.47 -18.21 4.08
CA ARG A 304 -24.66 -17.35 4.25
C ARG A 304 -24.90 -16.87 5.69
N ASN A 305 -24.35 -17.59 6.67
CA ASN A 305 -24.45 -17.25 8.10
C ASN A 305 -23.13 -16.75 8.69
N LEU A 306 -22.17 -16.35 7.84
CA LEU A 306 -20.96 -15.64 8.23
C LEU A 306 -20.98 -14.24 7.62
N LEU A 307 -20.63 -13.24 8.42
CA LEU A 307 -20.55 -11.88 7.94
C LEU A 307 -19.35 -11.75 7.00
N ARG A 308 -19.63 -11.66 5.70
CA ARG A 308 -18.59 -11.52 4.68
C ARG A 308 -17.94 -10.14 4.77
N LEU A 309 -16.60 -10.12 4.83
CA LEU A 309 -15.83 -8.89 4.70
C LEU A 309 -16.07 -8.30 3.30
N TYR A 310 -16.45 -7.03 3.24
CA TYR A 310 -16.68 -6.31 1.98
C TYR A 310 -15.39 -5.71 1.44
N GLY A 311 -14.53 -5.25 2.33
CA GLY A 311 -13.22 -4.71 1.97
C GLY A 311 -12.45 -4.23 3.19
N PHE A 312 -11.30 -3.62 2.92
CA PHE A 312 -10.40 -3.17 3.98
C PHE A 312 -9.68 -1.89 3.57
N CYS A 313 -9.16 -1.18 4.56
CA CYS A 313 -8.24 -0.07 4.39
C CYS A 313 -7.06 -0.28 5.32
N THR A 314 -5.86 -0.18 4.78
CA THR A 314 -4.63 -0.26 5.55
C THR A 314 -3.76 0.93 5.18
N THR A 315 -3.40 1.70 6.19
CA THR A 315 -2.37 2.73 6.14
C THR A 315 -1.37 2.46 7.25
N VAL A 316 -0.36 3.31 7.36
CA VAL A 316 0.65 3.21 8.43
C VAL A 316 0.05 3.38 9.84
N THR A 317 -1.01 4.18 9.98
CA THR A 317 -1.66 4.45 11.28
C THR A 317 -3.01 3.76 11.41
N GLU A 318 -3.65 3.44 10.29
CA GLU A 318 -5.04 2.99 10.28
C GLU A 318 -5.20 1.59 9.72
N LYS A 319 -5.89 0.75 10.48
CA LYS A 319 -6.40 -0.54 10.02
C LYS A 319 -7.90 -0.54 10.14
N LEU A 320 -8.59 -0.54 9.00
CA LEU A 320 -10.04 -0.56 8.94
C LEU A 320 -10.55 -1.77 8.16
N LEU A 321 -11.66 -2.31 8.64
CA LEU A 321 -12.39 -3.38 8.01
C LEU A 321 -13.80 -2.91 7.70
N VAL A 322 -14.25 -3.22 6.49
CA VAL A 322 -15.53 -2.76 5.95
C VAL A 322 -16.44 -3.96 5.80
N TYR A 323 -17.59 -3.91 6.46
CA TYR A 323 -18.63 -4.94 6.40
C TYR A 323 -19.94 -4.37 5.86
N PRO A 324 -20.82 -5.23 5.31
CA PRO A 324 -22.21 -4.85 5.09
C PRO A 324 -22.84 -4.33 6.39
N TYR A 325 -23.61 -3.25 6.30
CA TYR A 325 -24.37 -2.77 7.45
C TYR A 325 -25.55 -3.71 7.73
N MET A 326 -25.64 -4.18 8.97
CA MET A 326 -26.71 -5.04 9.45
C MET A 326 -27.78 -4.18 10.14
N THR A 327 -28.91 -4.00 9.46
CA THR A 327 -29.97 -3.03 9.80
C THR A 327 -30.64 -3.31 11.14
N ASN A 328 -30.80 -4.59 11.51
CA ASN A 328 -31.41 -5.02 12.76
C ASN A 328 -30.40 -5.17 13.93
N GLY A 329 -29.15 -4.77 13.73
CA GLY A 329 -28.13 -4.72 14.77
C GLY A 329 -27.69 -6.09 15.26
N SER A 330 -27.23 -6.17 16.51
CA SER A 330 -26.80 -7.43 17.13
C SER A 330 -27.93 -8.10 17.92
N VAL A 331 -27.86 -9.42 18.12
CA VAL A 331 -28.79 -10.13 19.00
C VAL A 331 -28.77 -9.55 20.41
N ALA A 332 -27.60 -9.15 20.93
CA ALA A 332 -27.48 -8.48 22.22
C ALA A 332 -28.32 -7.19 22.28
N SER A 333 -28.27 -6.37 21.22
CA SER A 333 -29.05 -5.13 21.13
C SER A 333 -30.56 -5.35 21.06
N ARG A 334 -31.01 -6.48 20.50
CA ARG A 334 -32.43 -6.83 20.42
C ARG A 334 -32.98 -7.51 21.68
N LEU A 335 -32.10 -8.04 22.53
CA LEU A 335 -32.46 -8.71 23.78
C LEU A 335 -32.31 -7.81 25.02
N ARG A 336 -31.10 -7.25 25.26
CA ARG A 336 -30.77 -6.52 26.50
C ARG A 336 -30.83 -5.00 26.35
N GLU A 337 -30.40 -4.47 25.20
CA GLU A 337 -30.31 -3.02 24.96
C GLU A 337 -31.43 -2.54 24.02
N ARG A 338 -32.59 -3.19 24.08
CA ARG A 338 -33.71 -3.00 23.16
C ARG A 338 -34.27 -1.58 23.31
N GLN A 339 -34.28 -0.81 22.22
CA GLN A 339 -35.04 0.43 22.14
C GLN A 339 -36.53 0.12 22.29
N SER A 340 -37.23 0.90 23.13
CA SER A 340 -38.64 0.70 23.48
C SER A 340 -39.57 0.61 22.27
N SER A 341 -39.19 1.25 21.15
CA SER A 341 -39.89 1.32 19.88
C SER A 341 -39.86 0.03 19.04
N LEU A 342 -38.92 -0.89 19.30
CA LEU A 342 -38.79 -2.12 18.51
C LEU A 342 -39.45 -3.30 19.20
N PRO A 343 -40.25 -4.14 18.50
CA PRO A 343 -40.88 -5.31 19.11
C PRO A 343 -39.82 -6.30 19.62
N PRO A 344 -40.11 -7.10 20.68
CA PRO A 344 -39.22 -8.18 21.09
C PRO A 344 -39.05 -9.22 19.98
N LEU A 345 -37.90 -9.89 19.94
CA LEU A 345 -37.74 -11.06 19.08
C LEU A 345 -38.69 -12.17 19.52
N ASP A 346 -39.57 -12.60 18.63
CA ASP A 346 -40.48 -13.72 18.87
C ASP A 346 -39.71 -15.06 18.90
N TRP A 347 -40.38 -16.10 19.39
CA TRP A 347 -39.75 -17.41 19.54
C TRP A 347 -39.30 -18.05 18.20
N PRO A 348 -40.10 -18.01 17.12
CA PRO A 348 -39.66 -18.50 15.81
C PRO A 348 -38.38 -17.81 15.31
N THR A 349 -38.27 -16.49 15.45
CA THR A 349 -37.08 -15.74 15.03
C THR A 349 -35.87 -16.15 15.86
N ARG A 350 -36.00 -16.31 17.18
CA ARG A 350 -34.90 -16.79 18.04
C ARG A 350 -34.40 -18.18 17.63
N LYS A 351 -35.32 -19.10 17.28
CA LYS A 351 -34.95 -20.43 16.78
C LYS A 351 -34.19 -20.34 15.45
N LYS A 352 -34.61 -19.46 14.54
CA LYS A 352 -33.92 -19.20 13.26
C LYS A 352 -32.51 -18.65 13.48
N ILE A 353 -32.35 -17.70 14.41
CA ILE A 353 -31.04 -17.15 14.81
C ILE A 353 -30.13 -18.26 15.32
N ALA A 354 -30.60 -19.07 16.29
CA ALA A 354 -29.81 -20.16 16.85
C ALA A 354 -29.35 -21.16 15.79
N LEU A 355 -30.25 -21.57 14.90
CA LEU A 355 -29.93 -22.49 13.80
C LEU A 355 -28.94 -21.88 12.80
N GLY A 356 -29.13 -20.61 12.42
CA GLY A 356 -28.22 -19.90 11.51
C GLY A 356 -26.81 -19.77 12.08
N SER A 357 -26.69 -19.35 13.34
CA SER A 357 -25.40 -19.24 14.03
C SER A 357 -24.70 -20.59 14.16
N ALA A 358 -25.43 -21.66 14.49
CA ALA A 358 -24.88 -23.00 14.56
C ALA A 358 -24.35 -23.49 13.20
N ARG A 359 -25.09 -23.23 12.11
CA ARG A 359 -24.64 -23.54 10.74
C ARG A 359 -23.37 -22.80 10.36
N GLY A 360 -23.29 -21.51 10.69
CA GLY A 360 -22.08 -20.71 10.46
C GLY A 360 -20.85 -21.28 11.19
N LEU A 361 -21.01 -21.70 12.45
CA LEU A 361 -19.93 -22.27 13.23
C LEU A 361 -19.53 -23.69 12.77
N SER A 362 -20.49 -24.54 12.42
CA SER A 362 -20.21 -25.87 11.85
C SER A 362 -19.40 -25.74 10.56
N TYR A 363 -19.75 -24.79 9.68
CA TYR A 363 -18.95 -24.51 8.49
C TYR A 363 -17.49 -24.14 8.81
N LEU A 364 -17.25 -23.26 9.78
CA LEU A 364 -15.89 -22.88 10.19
C LEU A 364 -15.06 -24.07 10.74
N HIS A 365 -15.71 -24.99 11.45
CA HIS A 365 -15.03 -26.11 12.13
C HIS A 365 -14.82 -27.34 11.24
N GLU A 366 -15.72 -27.56 10.28
CA GLU A 366 -15.78 -28.82 9.50
C GLU A 366 -15.42 -28.62 8.02
N HIS A 367 -15.63 -27.43 7.47
CA HIS A 367 -15.55 -27.19 6.02
C HIS A 367 -14.47 -26.17 5.62
N CYS A 368 -13.81 -25.51 6.58
CA CYS A 368 -12.67 -24.64 6.33
C CYS A 368 -11.36 -25.40 6.54
N ASP A 369 -10.38 -25.17 5.67
CA ASP A 369 -9.01 -25.69 5.79
C ASP A 369 -7.99 -24.53 5.67
N PRO A 370 -7.24 -24.20 6.74
CA PRO A 370 -7.29 -24.82 8.07
C PRO A 370 -8.59 -24.52 8.81
N LYS A 371 -8.96 -25.40 9.75
CA LYS A 371 -10.14 -25.23 10.61
C LYS A 371 -10.05 -23.90 11.38
N ILE A 372 -11.15 -23.14 11.38
CA ILE A 372 -11.19 -21.80 11.95
C ILE A 372 -11.90 -21.84 13.29
N ILE A 373 -11.21 -21.48 14.37
CA ILE A 373 -11.83 -21.32 15.70
C ILE A 373 -12.19 -19.84 15.89
N HIS A 374 -13.48 -19.51 16.03
CA HIS A 374 -13.93 -18.11 16.13
C HIS A 374 -13.41 -17.40 17.40
N ARG A 375 -13.27 -18.11 18.53
CA ARG A 375 -12.76 -17.60 19.84
C ARG A 375 -13.56 -16.47 20.52
N ASP A 376 -14.62 -15.95 19.93
CA ASP A 376 -15.43 -14.84 20.49
C ASP A 376 -16.91 -14.99 20.14
N VAL A 377 -17.47 -16.19 20.30
CA VAL A 377 -18.90 -16.45 20.03
C VAL A 377 -19.74 -15.90 21.19
N LYS A 378 -20.52 -14.85 20.93
CA LYS A 378 -21.42 -14.19 21.89
C LYS A 378 -22.55 -13.45 21.19
N ALA A 379 -23.64 -13.15 21.89
CA ALA A 379 -24.81 -12.46 21.34
C ALA A 379 -24.50 -11.07 20.72
N ALA A 380 -23.41 -10.40 21.13
CA ALA A 380 -22.98 -9.14 20.54
C ALA A 380 -22.33 -9.29 19.15
N ASN A 381 -21.81 -10.49 18.84
CA ASN A 381 -21.14 -10.79 17.57
C ASN A 381 -22.05 -11.55 16.57
N ILE A 382 -23.31 -11.80 16.94
CA ILE A 382 -24.33 -12.33 16.02
C ILE A 382 -25.15 -11.14 15.55
N LEU A 383 -24.98 -10.78 14.27
CA LEU A 383 -25.68 -9.67 13.63
C LEU A 383 -26.91 -10.16 12.88
N LEU A 384 -27.91 -9.28 12.77
CA LEU A 384 -29.20 -9.54 12.15
C LEU A 384 -29.34 -8.68 10.90
N ASP A 385 -29.56 -9.34 9.77
CA ASP A 385 -29.98 -8.75 8.51
C ASP A 385 -31.45 -8.30 8.58
N GLU A 386 -32.01 -7.84 7.45
CA GLU A 386 -33.36 -7.26 7.34
C GLU A 386 -34.50 -8.21 7.77
#